data_AF-A0A7V3A7G4-F1
#
_entry.id   AF-A0A7V3A7G4-F1
#
_cell.length_a   1.000
_cell.length_b   1.000
_cell.length_c   1.000
_cell.angle_alpha   90.00
_cell.angle_beta   90.00
_cell.angle_gamma   90.00
#
_symmetry.space_group_name_H-M   'P 1'
#
loop_
_entity.id
_entity.type
_entity.pdbx_description
1 polymer ?
#
loop_
_entity_poly.entity_id
_entity_poly.type
_entity_poly.pdbx_seq_one_letter_code
_entity_poly.pdbx_strand_id
1 'polypeptide(L)'
;MPKKFREVKGLIIFFCFIMILSLALPGQTPAKKGGYALLDNLTRVFQEASQSGKWDLEKINQLLKNLMTEARQLREQKQIDGPFFFRYQRLLGMIKITSAPDPDGILGPIIEREMASFIKEVLGEDSKTGGPEAIRLLAMAIRDEIINLQIYLDNREKKEKLIKEWNEKMSWIEEMK
;
A
#
# COMPACT_ATOMS: atom_id res chain seq x y z
N MET A 1 -1.96 -62.39 6.50
CA MET A 1 -3.31 -61.79 6.32
C MET A 1 -3.16 -60.31 5.96
N PRO A 2 -3.43 -59.92 4.70
CA PRO A 2 -3.34 -58.52 4.26
C PRO A 2 -4.68 -57.78 4.44
N LYS A 3 -4.67 -56.65 5.16
CA LYS A 3 -5.81 -55.72 5.21
C LYS A 3 -5.76 -54.77 4.02
N LYS A 4 -6.71 -54.93 3.11
CA LYS A 4 -7.02 -54.02 2.01
C LYS A 4 -7.55 -52.70 2.57
N PHE A 5 -6.85 -51.58 2.33
CA PHE A 5 -7.42 -50.25 2.52
C PHE A 5 -8.02 -49.77 1.21
N ARG A 6 -9.33 -49.49 1.27
CA ARG A 6 -10.20 -49.06 0.18
C ARG A 6 -9.86 -47.64 -0.25
N GLU A 7 -9.98 -47.41 -1.54
CA GLU A 7 -9.89 -46.10 -2.19
C GLU A 7 -10.82 -45.07 -1.55
N VAL A 8 -10.28 -43.89 -1.24
CA VAL A 8 -11.06 -42.65 -1.00
C VAL A 8 -10.84 -41.75 -2.21
N LYS A 9 -11.49 -42.08 -3.33
CA LYS A 9 -11.66 -41.16 -4.46
C LYS A 9 -12.79 -40.19 -4.11
N GLY A 10 -12.49 -39.15 -3.34
CA GLY A 10 -13.53 -38.24 -2.86
C GLY A 10 -13.07 -36.95 -2.20
N LEU A 11 -11.81 -36.53 -2.39
CA LEU A 11 -11.31 -35.29 -1.81
C LEU A 11 -10.28 -34.57 -2.70
N ILE A 12 -10.50 -34.57 -4.02
CA ILE A 12 -9.66 -33.82 -4.99
C ILE A 12 -10.50 -32.75 -5.74
N ILE A 13 -11.79 -32.58 -5.40
CA ILE A 13 -12.69 -31.66 -6.12
C ILE A 13 -12.87 -30.31 -5.40
N PHE A 14 -12.26 -30.10 -4.22
CA PHE A 14 -12.32 -28.80 -3.52
C PHE A 14 -11.06 -27.93 -3.71
N PHE A 15 -9.99 -28.46 -4.31
CA PHE A 15 -8.73 -27.71 -4.52
C PHE A 15 -8.61 -27.07 -5.92
N CYS A 16 -9.56 -27.32 -6.84
CA CYS A 16 -9.52 -26.78 -8.20
C CYS A 16 -10.26 -25.45 -8.39
N PHE A 17 -10.86 -24.86 -7.35
CA PHE A 17 -11.65 -23.62 -7.51
C PHE A 17 -10.85 -22.32 -7.33
N ILE A 18 -9.56 -22.39 -6.98
CA ILE A 18 -8.70 -21.19 -6.85
C ILE A 18 -7.79 -20.98 -8.08
N MET A 19 -7.85 -21.85 -9.10
CA MET A 19 -6.90 -21.85 -10.21
C MET A 19 -7.49 -21.45 -11.59
N ILE A 20 -8.70 -20.88 -11.64
CA ILE A 20 -9.35 -20.47 -12.92
C ILE A 20 -9.82 -19.00 -12.89
N LEU A 21 -9.05 -18.11 -12.27
CA LEU A 21 -9.23 -16.67 -12.48
C LEU A 21 -7.90 -15.96 -12.80
N SER A 22 -7.05 -16.62 -13.58
CA SER A 22 -6.06 -15.94 -14.42
C SER A 22 -6.73 -15.57 -15.75
N LEU A 23 -7.75 -14.72 -15.68
CA LEU A 23 -8.24 -14.02 -16.86
C LEU A 23 -7.15 -13.00 -17.22
N ALA A 24 -6.38 -13.34 -18.26
CA ALA A 24 -5.43 -12.45 -18.89
C ALA A 24 -6.18 -11.19 -19.33
N LEU A 25 -6.00 -10.10 -18.58
CA LEU A 25 -6.44 -8.77 -18.97
C LEU A 25 -5.54 -8.29 -20.14
N PRO A 26 -6.07 -8.05 -21.35
CA PRO A 26 -5.32 -7.44 -22.42
C PRO A 26 -5.19 -5.95 -22.10
N GLY A 27 -3.98 -5.48 -21.76
CA GLY A 27 -3.74 -4.05 -21.55
C GLY A 27 -2.73 -3.65 -20.46
N GLN A 28 -1.77 -4.50 -20.12
CA GLN A 28 -0.65 -4.07 -19.28
C GLN A 28 0.49 -3.53 -20.15
N THR A 29 0.38 -2.25 -20.52
CA THR A 29 1.49 -1.44 -21.02
C THR A 29 2.65 -1.46 -20.01
N PRO A 30 3.91 -1.55 -20.45
CA PRO A 30 5.09 -1.72 -19.59
C PRO A 30 5.36 -0.57 -18.60
N ALA A 31 4.66 0.58 -18.73
CA ALA A 31 4.69 1.69 -17.79
C ALA A 31 3.92 1.42 -16.46
N LYS A 32 3.11 0.36 -16.40
CA LYS A 32 2.27 0.01 -15.24
C LYS A 32 3.01 -0.70 -14.09
N LYS A 33 4.35 -0.65 -14.00
CA LYS A 33 5.08 -1.52 -13.05
C LYS A 33 5.69 -0.82 -11.83
N GLY A 34 6.20 0.40 -11.97
CA GLY A 34 6.96 1.05 -10.89
C GLY A 34 6.17 1.22 -9.58
N GLY A 35 5.02 1.91 -9.65
CA GLY A 35 4.20 2.18 -8.45
C GLY A 35 3.68 0.92 -7.76
N TYR A 36 3.25 -0.09 -8.52
CA TYR A 36 2.78 -1.35 -7.95
C TYR A 36 3.92 -2.15 -7.31
N ALA A 37 5.12 -2.16 -7.91
CA ALA A 37 6.27 -2.83 -7.31
C ALA A 37 6.63 -2.24 -5.94
N LEU A 38 6.53 -0.91 -5.78
CA LEU A 38 6.73 -0.25 -4.48
C LEU A 38 5.72 -0.72 -3.42
N LEU A 39 4.45 -0.89 -3.79
CA LEU A 39 3.38 -1.35 -2.88
C LEU A 39 3.53 -2.84 -2.55
N ASP A 40 3.87 -3.66 -3.53
CA ASP A 40 4.14 -5.10 -3.35
C ASP A 40 5.33 -5.31 -2.43
N ASN A 41 6.45 -4.61 -2.68
CA ASN A 41 7.65 -4.71 -1.86
C ASN A 41 7.37 -4.25 -0.42
N LEU A 42 6.61 -3.17 -0.24
CA LEU A 42 6.20 -2.71 1.10
C LEU A 42 5.34 -3.74 1.83
N THR A 43 4.38 -4.36 1.14
CA THR A 43 3.51 -5.39 1.72
C THR A 43 4.31 -6.61 2.16
N ARG A 44 5.33 -7.01 1.39
CA ARG A 44 6.25 -8.10 1.76
C ARG A 44 7.00 -7.82 3.06
N VAL A 45 7.39 -6.56 3.32
CA VAL A 45 8.03 -6.20 4.60
C VAL A 45 7.13 -6.54 5.78
N PHE A 46 5.84 -6.20 5.71
CA PHE A 46 4.88 -6.52 6.76
C PHE A 46 4.65 -8.02 6.89
N GLN A 47 4.59 -8.75 5.78
CA GLN A 47 4.46 -10.21 5.78
C GLN A 47 5.65 -10.87 6.47
N GLU A 48 6.88 -10.50 6.10
CA GLU A 48 8.10 -11.03 6.72
C GLU A 48 8.15 -10.73 8.21
N ALA A 49 7.83 -9.50 8.62
CA ALA A 49 7.81 -9.11 10.03
C ALA A 49 6.73 -9.85 10.84
N SER A 50 5.58 -10.15 10.24
CA SER A 50 4.52 -10.93 10.88
C SER A 50 4.89 -12.40 11.06
N GLN A 51 5.61 -12.99 10.10
CA GLN A 51 5.99 -14.41 10.11
C GLN A 51 7.17 -14.69 11.05
N SER A 52 8.14 -13.78 11.13
CA SER A 52 9.29 -13.92 12.02
C SER A 52 8.93 -13.68 13.50
N GLY A 53 7.81 -13.01 13.77
CA GLY A 53 7.44 -12.52 15.10
C GLY A 53 8.43 -11.49 15.67
N LYS A 54 9.39 -11.03 14.87
CA LYS A 54 10.48 -10.13 15.29
C LYS A 54 10.66 -9.04 14.25
N TRP A 55 10.52 -7.80 14.71
CA TRP A 55 10.88 -6.61 13.94
C TRP A 55 12.39 -6.38 14.11
N ASP A 56 13.17 -6.84 13.12
CA ASP A 56 14.59 -6.47 13.03
C ASP A 56 14.71 -5.04 12.53
N LEU A 57 14.96 -4.12 13.47
CA LEU A 57 14.99 -2.69 13.21
C LEU A 57 16.04 -2.28 12.18
N GLU A 58 17.19 -2.95 12.14
CA GLU A 58 18.22 -2.64 11.16
C GLU A 58 17.77 -3.06 9.77
N LYS A 59 17.23 -4.27 9.64
CA LYS A 59 16.67 -4.76 8.37
C LYS A 59 15.54 -3.87 7.87
N ILE A 60 14.62 -3.47 8.73
CA ILE A 60 13.50 -2.57 8.39
C ILE A 60 14.02 -1.21 7.93
N ASN A 61 14.99 -0.64 8.65
CA ASN A 61 15.59 0.65 8.27
C ASN A 61 16.22 0.61 6.88
N GLN A 62 16.94 -0.46 6.56
CA GLN A 62 17.53 -0.63 5.22
C GLN A 62 16.45 -0.83 4.15
N LEU A 63 15.41 -1.61 4.45
CA LEU A 63 14.28 -1.81 3.52
C LEU A 63 13.56 -0.49 3.22
N LEU A 64 13.22 0.29 4.24
CA LEU A 64 12.56 1.60 4.06
C LEU A 64 13.44 2.57 3.26
N LYS A 65 14.77 2.56 3.50
CA LYS A 65 15.73 3.35 2.73
C LYS A 65 15.76 2.95 1.26
N ASN A 66 15.75 1.64 0.97
CA ASN A 66 15.74 1.11 -0.40
C ASN A 66 14.44 1.47 -1.12
N LEU A 67 13.29 1.27 -0.47
CA LEU A 67 11.97 1.66 -1.01
C LEU A 67 11.90 3.15 -1.31
N MET A 68 12.44 4.00 -0.42
CA MET A 68 12.47 5.44 -0.66
C MET A 68 13.39 5.81 -1.85
N THR A 69 14.52 5.11 -2.00
CA THR A 69 15.46 5.31 -3.11
C THR A 69 14.81 4.92 -4.44
N GLU A 70 14.17 3.75 -4.48
CA GLU A 70 13.41 3.27 -5.63
C GLU A 70 12.26 4.24 -5.99
N ALA A 71 11.52 4.73 -4.99
CA ALA A 71 10.47 5.72 -5.21
C ALA A 71 11.00 7.01 -5.83
N ARG A 72 12.17 7.50 -5.41
CA ARG A 72 12.80 8.68 -6.03
C ARG A 72 13.15 8.44 -7.50
N GLN A 73 13.76 7.30 -7.80
CA GLN A 73 14.12 6.91 -9.17
C GLN A 73 12.88 6.79 -10.06
N LEU A 74 11.82 6.13 -9.57
CA LEU A 74 10.57 5.99 -10.30
C LEU A 74 9.88 7.34 -10.55
N ARG A 75 10.00 8.29 -9.62
CA ARG A 75 9.51 9.66 -9.81
C ARG A 75 10.32 10.40 -10.88
N GLU A 76 11.65 10.31 -10.84
CA GLU A 76 12.53 10.93 -11.85
C GLU A 76 12.25 10.37 -13.25
N GLN A 77 11.97 9.07 -13.35
CA GLN A 77 11.57 8.38 -14.57
C GLN A 77 10.10 8.61 -14.96
N LYS A 78 9.35 9.44 -14.21
CA LYS A 78 7.92 9.75 -14.42
C LYS A 78 7.00 8.51 -14.40
N GLN A 79 7.44 7.41 -13.81
CA GLN A 79 6.62 6.21 -13.64
C GLN A 79 5.56 6.41 -12.55
N ILE A 80 5.88 7.22 -11.54
CA ILE A 80 4.94 7.70 -10.52
C ILE A 80 4.88 9.23 -10.54
N ASP A 81 3.72 9.78 -10.19
CA ASP A 81 3.51 11.22 -10.14
C ASP A 81 3.78 11.80 -8.73
N GLY A 82 3.69 13.13 -8.62
CA GLY A 82 3.89 13.83 -7.35
C GLY A 82 2.95 13.35 -6.24
N PRO A 83 1.61 13.34 -6.47
CA PRO A 83 0.65 12.89 -5.46
C PRO A 83 0.91 11.49 -4.92
N PHE A 84 1.19 10.51 -5.80
CA PHE A 84 1.54 9.16 -5.38
C PHE A 84 2.82 9.17 -4.53
N PHE A 85 3.87 9.84 -5.01
CA PHE A 85 5.16 9.88 -4.32
C PHE A 85 5.07 10.49 -2.92
N PHE A 86 4.33 11.60 -2.75
CA PHE A 86 4.19 12.25 -1.44
C PHE A 86 3.46 11.36 -0.43
N ARG A 87 2.37 10.73 -0.86
CA ARG A 87 1.60 9.80 -0.03
C ARG A 87 2.41 8.56 0.35
N TYR A 88 3.12 7.98 -0.62
CA TYR A 88 4.02 6.85 -0.38
C TYR A 88 5.15 7.22 0.58
N GLN A 89 5.79 8.38 0.41
CA GLN A 89 6.83 8.86 1.33
C GLN A 89 6.29 9.03 2.75
N ARG A 90 5.08 9.58 2.92
CA ARG A 90 4.45 9.73 4.23
C ARG A 90 4.18 8.38 4.88
N LEU A 91 3.69 7.41 4.10
CA LEU A 91 3.47 6.04 4.55
C LEU A 91 4.78 5.43 5.08
N LEU A 92 5.88 5.53 4.33
CA LEU A 92 7.20 5.07 4.79
C LEU A 92 7.67 5.82 6.06
N GLY A 93 7.42 7.12 6.11
CA GLY A 93 7.72 7.96 7.28
C GLY A 93 6.97 7.50 8.52
N MET A 94 5.70 7.17 8.39
CA MET A 94 4.86 6.68 9.49
C MET A 94 5.38 5.36 10.06
N ILE A 95 5.81 4.43 9.19
CA ILE A 95 6.44 3.17 9.60
C ILE A 95 7.78 3.45 10.29
N LYS A 96 8.56 4.39 9.76
CA LYS A 96 9.86 4.75 10.31
C LYS A 96 9.74 5.30 11.74
N ILE A 97 8.85 6.27 11.97
CA ILE A 97 8.71 6.91 13.28
C ILE A 97 8.14 5.96 14.34
N THR A 98 7.26 5.05 13.94
CA THR A 98 6.62 4.10 14.87
C THR A 98 7.47 2.88 15.16
N SER A 99 8.41 2.55 14.27
CA SER A 99 9.42 1.50 14.51
C SER A 99 10.66 1.99 15.27
N ALA A 100 10.88 3.30 15.38
CA ALA A 100 12.09 3.84 16.00
C ALA A 100 12.06 3.68 17.53
N PRO A 101 13.17 3.27 18.17
CA PRO A 101 13.26 3.27 19.62
C PRO A 101 13.25 4.70 20.17
N ASP A 102 12.43 4.95 21.19
CA ASP A 102 12.37 6.21 21.93
C ASP A 102 12.51 5.91 23.43
N PRO A 103 13.72 5.53 23.90
CA PRO A 103 13.93 5.05 25.26
C PRO A 103 13.62 6.11 26.32
N ASP A 104 13.82 7.39 25.98
CA ASP A 104 13.58 8.52 26.88
C ASP A 104 12.16 9.09 26.73
N GLY A 105 11.36 8.57 25.79
CA GLY A 105 9.98 9.02 25.53
C GLY A 105 9.86 10.46 25.02
N ILE A 106 10.97 11.06 24.56
CA ILE A 106 11.03 12.47 24.17
C ILE A 106 10.22 12.71 22.90
N LEU A 107 10.20 11.72 21.99
CA LEU A 107 9.48 11.81 20.73
C LEU A 107 8.01 11.39 20.85
N GLY A 108 7.62 10.75 21.94
CA GLY A 108 6.25 10.28 22.22
C GLY A 108 5.16 11.24 21.77
N PRO A 109 5.11 12.50 22.27
CA PRO A 109 4.07 13.46 21.89
C PRO A 109 4.04 13.81 20.39
N ILE A 110 5.20 13.81 19.75
CA ILE A 110 5.32 14.06 18.30
C ILE A 110 4.79 12.85 17.54
N ILE A 111 5.22 11.65 17.90
CA ILE A 111 4.78 10.39 17.28
C ILE A 111 3.27 10.25 17.40
N GLU A 112 2.70 10.48 18.59
CA GLU A 112 1.26 10.39 18.83
C GLU A 112 0.45 11.37 17.98
N ARG A 113 0.93 12.62 17.85
CA ARG A 113 0.28 13.63 17.01
C ARG A 113 0.32 13.25 15.53
N GLU A 114 1.47 12.80 15.03
CA GLU A 114 1.60 12.38 13.63
C GLU A 114 0.75 11.14 13.34
N MET A 115 0.70 10.18 14.27
CA MET A 115 -0.18 9.01 14.18
C MET A 115 -1.66 9.41 14.13
N ALA A 116 -2.12 10.26 15.06
CA ALA A 116 -3.51 10.70 15.11
C ALA A 116 -3.91 11.45 13.82
N SER A 117 -3.03 12.31 13.31
CA SER A 117 -3.22 13.00 12.03
C SER A 117 -3.34 12.02 10.86
N PHE A 118 -2.44 11.05 10.79
CA PHE A 118 -2.45 10.04 9.74
C PHE A 118 -3.70 9.15 9.78
N ILE A 119 -4.09 8.67 10.97
CA ILE A 119 -5.31 7.88 11.17
C ILE A 119 -6.54 8.66 10.72
N LYS A 120 -6.66 9.93 11.16
CA LYS A 120 -7.78 10.79 10.80
C LYS A 120 -7.88 11.04 9.31
N GLU A 121 -6.75 11.26 8.65
CA GLU A 121 -6.73 11.52 7.21
C GLU A 121 -7.08 10.28 6.38
N VAL A 122 -6.65 9.10 6.79
CA VAL A 122 -6.88 7.87 6.02
C VAL A 122 -8.23 7.22 6.33
N LEU A 123 -8.59 7.13 7.62
CA LEU A 123 -9.79 6.43 8.07
C LEU A 123 -10.98 7.38 8.35
N GLY A 124 -10.74 8.68 8.53
CA GLY A 124 -11.76 9.63 8.99
C GLY A 124 -12.08 9.48 10.49
N GLU A 125 -11.30 8.70 11.24
CA GLU A 125 -11.52 8.41 12.65
C GLU A 125 -10.60 9.26 13.55
N ASP A 126 -11.13 9.76 14.66
CA ASP A 126 -10.29 10.36 15.70
C ASP A 126 -9.68 9.24 16.56
N SER A 127 -8.35 9.19 16.63
CA SER A 127 -7.65 8.33 17.57
C SER A 127 -7.50 9.02 18.91
N LYS A 128 -7.85 8.33 20.00
CA LYS A 128 -7.30 8.70 21.31
C LYS A 128 -5.78 8.49 21.25
N THR A 129 -5.01 9.38 21.86
CA THR A 129 -3.55 9.32 21.84
C THR A 129 -3.04 8.12 22.65
N GLY A 130 -2.14 7.34 22.05
CA GLY A 130 -1.43 6.24 22.71
C GLY A 130 -2.23 4.93 22.93
N GLY A 131 -1.49 3.89 23.34
CA GLY A 131 -2.04 2.60 23.74
C GLY A 131 -2.35 1.60 22.60
N PRO A 132 -2.80 0.38 22.95
CA PRO A 132 -3.02 -0.70 21.99
C PRO A 132 -4.04 -0.37 20.89
N GLU A 133 -5.03 0.46 21.22
CA GLU A 133 -6.06 0.86 20.26
C GLU A 133 -5.50 1.80 19.19
N ALA A 134 -4.67 2.78 19.57
CA ALA A 134 -4.02 3.66 18.60
C ALA A 134 -3.10 2.88 17.64
N ILE A 135 -2.43 1.83 18.13
CA ILE A 135 -1.60 0.94 17.31
C ILE A 135 -2.47 0.15 16.33
N ARG A 136 -3.62 -0.36 16.77
CA ARG A 136 -4.59 -1.08 15.92
C ARG A 136 -5.13 -0.18 14.81
N LEU A 137 -5.54 1.03 15.16
CA LEU A 137 -6.02 2.04 14.20
C LEU A 137 -4.93 2.44 13.22
N LEU A 138 -3.69 2.62 13.68
CA LEU A 138 -2.56 2.89 12.81
C LEU A 138 -2.33 1.76 11.80
N ALA A 139 -2.37 0.50 12.23
CA ALA A 139 -2.21 -0.63 11.33
C ALA A 139 -3.31 -0.68 10.27
N MET A 140 -4.55 -0.37 10.63
CA MET A 140 -5.66 -0.22 9.68
C MET A 140 -5.44 0.94 8.72
N ALA A 141 -4.99 2.10 9.20
CA ALA A 141 -4.70 3.26 8.37
C ALA A 141 -3.56 2.96 7.37
N ILE A 142 -2.50 2.27 7.79
CA ILE A 142 -1.41 1.85 6.89
C ILE A 142 -1.93 0.93 5.79
N ARG A 143 -2.75 -0.07 6.14
CA ARG A 143 -3.37 -0.99 5.17
C ARG A 143 -4.23 -0.22 4.17
N ASP A 144 -5.12 0.63 4.66
CA ASP A 144 -6.07 1.37 3.83
C ASP A 144 -5.34 2.38 2.94
N GLU A 145 -4.23 2.96 3.40
CA GLU A 145 -3.41 3.84 2.56
C GLU A 145 -2.72 3.07 1.43
N ILE A 146 -2.22 1.85 1.67
CA ILE A 146 -1.68 0.99 0.60
C ILE A 146 -2.77 0.70 -0.45
N ILE A 147 -3.98 0.35 -0.01
CA ILE A 147 -5.12 0.10 -0.89
C ILE A 147 -5.49 1.38 -1.66
N ASN A 148 -5.54 2.53 -0.99
CA ASN A 148 -5.84 3.82 -1.62
C ASN A 148 -4.80 4.20 -2.68
N LEU A 149 -3.52 3.89 -2.45
CA LEU A 149 -2.45 4.09 -3.43
C LEU A 149 -2.57 3.13 -4.62
N GLN A 150 -2.99 1.89 -4.39
CA GLN A 150 -3.27 0.96 -5.47
C GLN A 150 -4.46 1.43 -6.33
N ILE A 151 -5.57 1.82 -5.70
CA ILE A 151 -6.74 2.41 -6.35
C ILE A 151 -6.35 3.67 -7.13
N TYR A 152 -5.44 4.49 -6.58
CA TYR A 152 -4.92 5.67 -7.26
C TYR A 152 -4.23 5.30 -8.58
N LEU A 153 -3.35 4.30 -8.55
CA LEU A 153 -2.67 3.81 -9.75
C LEU A 153 -3.66 3.24 -10.77
N ASP A 154 -4.63 2.44 -10.32
CA ASP A 154 -5.65 1.83 -11.18
C ASP A 154 -6.52 2.87 -11.90
N ASN A 155 -6.79 4.00 -11.26
CA ASN A 155 -7.66 5.05 -11.79
C ASN A 155 -6.93 6.19 -12.50
N ARG A 156 -5.59 6.14 -12.60
CA ARG A 156 -4.82 7.26 -13.16
C ARG A 156 -5.16 7.55 -14.62
N GLU A 157 -5.15 6.53 -15.48
CA GLU A 157 -5.50 6.66 -16.91
C GLU A 157 -6.95 7.16 -17.06
N LYS A 158 -7.87 6.64 -16.23
CA LYS A 158 -9.28 7.06 -16.22
C LYS A 158 -9.43 8.53 -15.84
N LYS A 159 -8.70 9.00 -14.83
CA LYS A 159 -8.69 10.41 -14.40
C LYS A 159 -8.19 11.32 -15.51
N GLU A 160 -7.08 10.97 -16.16
CA GLU A 160 -6.52 11.75 -17.27
C GLU A 160 -7.52 11.86 -18.43
N LYS A 161 -8.23 10.76 -18.75
CA LYS A 161 -9.29 10.77 -19.75
C LYS A 161 -10.45 11.70 -19.36
N LEU A 162 -10.94 11.60 -18.14
CA LEU A 162 -12.03 12.45 -17.64
C LEU A 162 -11.67 13.94 -17.65
N ILE A 163 -10.42 14.28 -17.31
CA ILE A 163 -9.91 15.66 -17.40
C ILE A 163 -9.91 16.14 -18.84
N LYS A 164 -9.45 15.32 -19.79
CA LYS A 164 -9.46 15.67 -21.21
C LYS A 164 -10.89 15.89 -21.73
N GLU A 165 -11.79 14.94 -21.46
CA GLU A 165 -13.21 15.04 -21.84
C GLU A 165 -13.87 16.29 -21.22
N TRP A 166 -13.53 16.64 -19.97
CA TRP A 166 -14.02 17.84 -19.32
C TRP A 166 -13.49 19.11 -19.99
N ASN A 167 -12.19 19.18 -20.30
CA ASN A 167 -11.59 20.34 -20.95
C ASN A 167 -12.18 20.58 -22.35
N GLU A 168 -12.38 19.53 -23.14
CA GLU A 168 -13.07 19.61 -24.44
C GLU A 168 -14.52 20.11 -24.28
N LYS A 169 -15.22 19.63 -23.24
CA LYS A 169 -16.55 20.12 -22.88
C LYS A 169 -16.58 21.54 -22.32
N MET A 170 -15.45 22.19 -22.06
CA MET A 170 -15.43 23.55 -21.53
C MET A 170 -14.77 24.55 -22.50
N SER A 171 -14.07 24.09 -23.53
CA SER A 171 -13.43 24.97 -24.53
C SER A 171 -14.43 25.85 -25.28
N TRP A 172 -15.65 25.35 -25.54
CA TRP A 172 -16.72 26.14 -26.15
C TRP A 172 -17.19 27.33 -25.29
N ILE A 173 -16.96 27.32 -23.97
CA ILE A 173 -17.28 28.46 -23.08
C ILE A 173 -16.28 29.61 -23.28
N GLU A 174 -15.05 29.31 -23.66
CA GLU A 174 -14.01 30.30 -23.92
C GLU A 174 -14.16 30.93 -25.32
N GLU A 175 -14.67 30.17 -26.30
CA GLU A 175 -14.95 30.67 -27.66
C GLU A 175 -16.20 31.57 -27.74
N MET A 176 -17.06 31.56 -26.72
CA MET A 176 -18.26 32.40 -26.63
C MET A 176 -18.04 33.75 -25.92
N LYS A 177 -16.81 34.04 -25.47
CA LYS A 177 -16.42 35.33 -24.88
C LYS A 177 -15.76 36.24 -25.90
#